data_AF-A0A5J4SZP3-F1
#
_entry.id   AF-A0A5J4SZP3-F1
#
_cell.length_a   1.000
_cell.length_b   1.000
_cell.length_c   1.000
_cell.angle_alpha   90.00
_cell.angle_beta   90.00
_cell.angle_gamma   90.00
#
_symmetry.space_group_name_H-M   'P 1'
#
loop_
_entity.id
_entity.type
_entity.pdbx_description
1 polymer ?
#
loop_
_entity_poly.entity_id
_entity_poly.type
_entity_poly.pdbx_seq_one_letter_code
_entity_poly.pdbx_strand_id
1 'polypeptide(L)'
;MLSYEQVKRDLSTWMKQCESTTNEKHYYTTMFDLYALPNDFPCYAETSKTSDCYKRIQTLERSFANDINNCNFIPYIQIHEFEALVFCGLDYLLIDYPDMERQIENLKKVVEIKYSNNPELINTSPETAPSRRIIKEFEKYHHYNKPKSGELVTSKLGIDKLKEKCKHFKEWVEKLENIVSPLC
;
A
#
# COMPACT_ATOMS: atom_id res chain seq x y z
N MET A 1 16.78 -11.62 -3.10
CA MET A 1 15.87 -10.50 -3.41
C MET A 1 15.16 -10.87 -4.70
N LEU A 2 13.83 -10.76 -4.78
CA LEU A 2 13.10 -11.02 -6.02
C LEU A 2 13.53 -10.00 -7.08
N SER A 3 13.63 -10.40 -8.34
CA SER A 3 13.90 -9.47 -9.46
C SER A 3 12.60 -9.08 -10.16
N TYR A 4 12.60 -7.96 -10.89
CA TYR A 4 11.45 -7.58 -11.70
C TYR A 4 11.12 -8.65 -12.75
N GLU A 5 12.15 -9.25 -13.37
CA GLU A 5 11.99 -10.36 -14.32
C GLU A 5 11.24 -11.55 -13.73
N GLN A 6 11.45 -11.84 -12.43
CA GLN A 6 10.71 -12.90 -11.75
C GLN A 6 9.24 -12.48 -11.56
N VAL A 7 8.96 -11.26 -11.11
CA VAL A 7 7.60 -10.71 -10.98
C VAL A 7 6.85 -10.78 -12.31
N LYS A 8 7.49 -10.33 -13.40
CA LYS A 8 6.91 -10.34 -14.75
C LYS A 8 6.57 -11.76 -15.21
N ARG A 9 7.47 -12.72 -14.99
CA ARG A 9 7.28 -14.12 -15.35
C ARG A 9 6.13 -14.75 -14.56
N ASP A 10 6.08 -14.50 -13.26
CA ASP A 10 5.07 -15.08 -12.38
C ASP A 10 3.67 -14.53 -12.72
N LEU A 11 3.55 -13.20 -12.92
CA LEU A 11 2.31 -12.58 -13.36
C LEU A 11 1.87 -13.08 -14.74
N SER A 12 2.79 -13.16 -15.71
CA SER A 12 2.48 -13.65 -17.05
C SER A 12 2.02 -15.11 -17.05
N THR A 13 2.65 -15.95 -16.23
CA THR A 13 2.26 -17.35 -16.06
C THR A 13 0.88 -17.46 -15.43
N TRP A 14 0.63 -16.70 -14.36
CA TRP A 14 -0.65 -16.69 -13.66
C TRP A 14 -1.80 -16.22 -14.55
N MET A 15 -1.61 -15.12 -15.30
CA MET A 15 -2.61 -14.60 -16.23
C MET A 15 -3.00 -15.64 -17.30
N LYS A 16 -2.02 -16.33 -17.89
CA LYS A 16 -2.26 -17.38 -18.89
C LYS A 16 -3.03 -18.58 -18.33
N GLN A 17 -2.82 -18.92 -17.06
CA GLN A 17 -3.55 -20.01 -16.41
C GLN A 17 -5.02 -19.64 -16.19
N CYS A 18 -5.28 -18.38 -15.81
CA CYS A 18 -6.63 -17.88 -15.57
C CYS A 18 -7.42 -17.61 -16.86
N GLU A 19 -6.79 -17.33 -18.00
CA GLU A 19 -7.47 -17.08 -19.29
C GLU A 19 -8.27 -18.28 -19.86
N SER A 20 -8.26 -19.44 -19.20
CA SER A 20 -8.69 -20.73 -19.79
C SER A 20 -10.17 -21.11 -19.63
N THR A 21 -11.04 -20.26 -19.08
CA THR A 21 -12.49 -20.54 -18.93
C THR A 21 -13.34 -19.65 -19.83
N THR A 22 -14.21 -20.24 -20.67
CA THR A 22 -14.92 -19.53 -21.76
C THR A 22 -15.99 -18.52 -21.30
N ASN A 23 -16.30 -18.47 -20.00
CA ASN A 23 -17.42 -17.69 -19.46
C ASN A 23 -16.99 -16.66 -18.40
N GLU A 24 -15.70 -16.49 -18.16
CA GLU A 24 -15.20 -15.59 -17.11
C GLU A 24 -14.29 -14.52 -17.69
N LYS A 25 -14.37 -13.30 -17.14
CA LYS A 25 -13.45 -12.22 -17.46
C LYS A 25 -12.60 -11.93 -16.24
N HIS A 26 -11.31 -12.23 -16.35
CA HIS A 26 -10.36 -12.04 -15.27
C HIS A 26 -9.70 -10.67 -15.35
N TYR A 27 -9.61 -10.01 -14.20
CA TYR A 27 -8.87 -8.79 -13.98
C TYR A 27 -7.78 -9.04 -12.95
N TYR A 28 -6.66 -8.37 -13.14
CA TYR A 28 -5.45 -8.64 -12.38
C TYR A 28 -4.96 -7.34 -11.74
N THR A 29 -4.54 -7.42 -10.49
CA THR A 29 -3.97 -6.28 -9.77
C THR A 29 -2.86 -6.75 -8.84
N THR A 30 -2.11 -5.82 -8.27
CA THR A 30 -1.03 -6.09 -7.32
C THR A 30 -1.27 -5.33 -6.03
N MET A 31 -0.51 -5.66 -4.99
CA MET A 31 -0.34 -4.79 -3.83
C MET A 31 1.11 -4.93 -3.40
N PHE A 32 1.98 -4.12 -3.99
CA PHE A 32 3.41 -4.15 -3.70
C PHE A 32 3.83 -2.93 -2.89
N ASP A 33 4.63 -3.13 -1.86
CA ASP A 33 5.26 -2.03 -1.14
C ASP A 33 6.34 -1.39 -2.02
N LEU A 34 6.29 -0.06 -2.18
CA LEU A 34 7.27 0.70 -2.98
C LEU A 34 8.73 0.39 -2.60
N TYR A 35 9.02 0.18 -1.31
CA TYR A 35 10.38 -0.10 -0.81
C TYR A 35 10.84 -1.54 -1.04
N ALA A 36 9.91 -2.48 -1.24
CA ALA A 36 10.21 -3.86 -1.54
C ALA A 36 10.36 -4.10 -3.06
N LEU A 37 10.08 -3.07 -3.88
CA LEU A 37 10.29 -3.17 -5.32
C LEU A 37 11.77 -3.39 -5.64
N PRO A 38 12.07 -4.26 -6.61
CA PRO A 38 13.43 -4.52 -7.00
C PRO A 38 14.00 -3.35 -7.81
N ASN A 39 15.32 -3.15 -7.75
CA ASN A 39 15.97 -2.00 -8.39
C ASN A 39 15.88 -2.03 -9.93
N ASP A 40 15.62 -3.19 -10.52
CA ASP A 40 15.40 -3.41 -11.96
C ASP A 40 13.93 -3.19 -12.37
N PHE A 41 13.07 -2.71 -11.47
CA PHE A 41 11.68 -2.40 -11.79
C PHE A 41 11.58 -1.24 -12.81
N PRO A 42 10.64 -1.28 -13.78
CA PRO A 42 10.54 -0.28 -14.85
C PRO A 42 10.45 1.15 -14.33
N CYS A 43 11.36 2.02 -14.80
CA CYS A 43 11.47 3.44 -14.40
C CYS A 43 11.79 3.67 -12.89
N TYR A 44 12.26 2.66 -12.15
CA TYR A 44 12.57 2.82 -10.72
C TYR A 44 13.70 3.81 -10.45
N ALA A 45 14.84 3.66 -11.14
CA ALA A 45 15.98 4.56 -10.98
C ALA A 45 15.65 6.01 -11.39
N GLU A 46 14.86 6.21 -12.44
CA GLU A 46 14.47 7.53 -12.94
C GLU A 46 13.54 8.24 -11.95
N THR A 47 12.52 7.53 -11.46
CA THR A 47 11.52 8.09 -10.54
C THR A 47 12.02 8.27 -9.11
N SER A 48 13.13 7.61 -8.75
CA SER A 48 13.78 7.78 -7.43
C SER A 48 14.19 9.23 -7.13
N LYS A 49 14.37 10.05 -8.17
CA LYS A 49 14.74 11.47 -8.08
C LYS A 49 13.53 12.40 -7.88
N THR A 50 12.31 11.89 -8.03
CA THR A 50 11.08 12.67 -7.90
C THR A 50 10.70 12.82 -6.43
N SER A 51 10.57 14.07 -5.97
CA SER A 51 10.16 14.38 -4.59
C SER A 51 8.65 14.21 -4.35
N ASP A 52 7.85 14.28 -5.42
CA ASP A 52 6.41 14.07 -5.40
C ASP A 52 6.10 12.56 -5.46
N CYS A 53 5.69 12.00 -4.32
CA CYS A 53 5.40 10.56 -4.20
C CYS A 53 4.28 10.07 -5.12
N TYR A 54 3.24 10.89 -5.35
CA TYR A 54 2.12 10.51 -6.22
C TYR A 54 2.56 10.47 -7.68
N LYS A 55 3.37 11.44 -8.13
CA LYS A 55 3.95 11.40 -9.49
C LYS A 55 4.90 10.22 -9.66
N ARG A 56 5.69 9.91 -8.63
CA ARG A 56 6.57 8.73 -8.63
C ARG A 56 5.77 7.45 -8.80
N ILE A 57 4.76 7.20 -7.96
CA ILE A 57 3.93 6.01 -8.07
C ILE A 57 3.18 5.95 -9.39
N GLN A 58 2.56 7.05 -9.83
CA GLN A 58 1.86 7.09 -11.10
C GLN A 58 2.76 6.71 -12.29
N THR A 59 4.03 7.12 -12.25
CA THR A 59 5.01 6.75 -13.28
C THR A 59 5.38 5.28 -13.21
N LEU A 60 5.61 4.75 -12.01
CA LEU A 60 5.93 3.32 -11.79
C LEU A 60 4.78 2.40 -12.18
N GLU A 61 3.55 2.73 -11.82
CA GLU A 61 2.37 1.95 -12.18
C GLU A 61 2.13 1.99 -13.70
N ARG A 62 2.34 3.15 -14.34
CA ARG A 62 2.22 3.26 -15.79
C ARG A 62 3.29 2.45 -16.51
N SER A 63 4.55 2.54 -16.09
CA SER A 63 5.64 1.75 -16.69
C SER A 63 5.42 0.26 -16.50
N PHE A 64 4.92 -0.14 -15.32
CA PHE A 64 4.58 -1.53 -15.02
C PHE A 64 3.42 -2.04 -15.88
N ALA A 65 2.32 -1.28 -15.97
CA ALA A 65 1.18 -1.64 -16.84
C ALA A 65 1.61 -1.79 -18.30
N ASN A 66 2.42 -0.85 -18.80
CA ASN A 66 2.91 -0.87 -20.17
C ASN A 66 3.82 -2.08 -20.45
N ASP A 67 4.69 -2.44 -19.50
CA ASP A 67 5.61 -3.57 -19.69
C ASP A 67 4.92 -4.94 -19.57
N ILE A 68 3.89 -5.06 -18.73
CA ILE A 68 3.02 -6.24 -18.67
C ILE A 68 2.11 -6.33 -19.90
N ASN A 69 1.68 -5.20 -20.46
CA ASN A 69 0.92 -5.09 -21.71
C ASN A 69 -0.35 -5.96 -21.75
N ASN A 70 -1.14 -5.95 -20.67
CA ASN A 70 -2.44 -6.61 -20.57
C ASN A 70 -3.52 -5.59 -20.21
N CYS A 71 -4.58 -5.49 -21.01
CA CYS A 71 -5.64 -4.49 -20.82
C CYS A 71 -6.49 -4.71 -19.56
N ASN A 72 -6.50 -5.92 -18.99
CA ASN A 72 -7.20 -6.24 -17.75
C ASN A 72 -6.27 -6.14 -16.53
N PHE A 73 -5.02 -5.69 -16.70
CA PHE A 73 -4.08 -5.50 -15.60
C PHE A 73 -4.11 -4.06 -15.08
N ILE A 74 -4.37 -3.92 -13.79
CA ILE A 74 -4.48 -2.65 -13.06
C ILE A 74 -3.46 -2.71 -11.93
N PRO A 75 -2.20 -2.31 -12.15
CA PRO A 75 -1.20 -2.38 -11.11
C PRO A 75 -1.54 -1.43 -9.96
N TYR A 76 -1.15 -1.85 -8.77
CA TYR A 76 -1.14 -1.00 -7.59
C TYR A 76 0.11 -1.20 -6.77
N ILE A 77 0.72 -0.07 -6.39
CA ILE A 77 1.92 0.00 -5.56
C ILE A 77 1.60 0.85 -4.35
N GLN A 78 1.58 0.23 -3.17
CA GLN A 78 1.34 0.90 -1.90
C GLN A 78 2.44 1.95 -1.66
N ILE A 79 2.01 3.21 -1.49
CA ILE A 79 2.93 4.30 -1.12
C ILE A 79 3.52 3.94 0.24
N HIS A 80 4.83 3.72 0.25
CA HIS A 80 5.65 3.26 1.38
C HIS A 80 5.47 1.78 1.77
N GLU A 81 4.65 1.50 2.78
CA GLU A 81 4.41 0.16 3.35
C GLU A 81 2.91 0.00 3.66
N PHE A 82 2.41 -1.24 3.74
CA PHE A 82 1.06 -1.53 4.24
C PHE A 82 0.73 -0.84 5.57
N GLU A 83 1.71 -0.71 6.48
CA GLU A 83 1.53 -0.04 7.77
C GLU A 83 1.16 1.44 7.66
N ALA A 84 1.32 2.09 6.50
CA ALA A 84 0.76 3.42 6.28
C ALA A 84 -0.78 3.43 6.46
N LEU A 85 -1.46 2.33 6.11
CA LEU A 85 -2.91 2.17 6.31
C LEU A 85 -3.27 2.02 7.80
N VAL A 86 -2.36 1.53 8.64
CA VAL A 86 -2.57 1.45 10.11
C VAL A 86 -2.69 2.84 10.72
N PHE A 87 -1.99 3.83 10.16
CA PHE A 87 -2.09 5.22 10.62
C PHE A 87 -3.47 5.84 10.40
N CYS A 88 -4.31 5.24 9.54
CA CYS A 88 -5.70 5.67 9.37
C CYS A 88 -6.58 5.33 10.58
N GLY A 89 -6.17 4.38 11.44
CA GLY A 89 -6.96 3.84 12.53
C GLY A 89 -6.15 3.51 13.78
N LEU A 90 -5.16 4.34 14.13
CA LEU A 90 -4.25 4.09 15.26
C LEU A 90 -4.97 3.76 16.58
N ASP A 91 -6.16 4.32 16.81
CA ASP A 91 -6.96 4.03 18.01
C ASP A 91 -7.32 2.55 18.16
N TYR A 92 -7.48 1.82 17.06
CA TYR A 92 -7.77 0.40 17.10
C TYR A 92 -6.58 -0.44 17.60
N LEU A 93 -5.37 0.12 17.66
CA LEU A 93 -4.23 -0.54 18.32
C LEU A 93 -4.47 -0.71 19.83
N LEU A 94 -5.30 0.13 20.46
CA LEU A 94 -5.65 -0.01 21.88
C LEU A 94 -6.41 -1.30 22.20
N ILE A 95 -6.98 -1.98 21.21
CA ILE A 95 -7.62 -3.28 21.41
C ILE A 95 -6.59 -4.33 21.84
N ASP A 96 -5.41 -4.33 21.22
CA ASP A 96 -4.31 -5.25 21.54
C ASP A 96 -3.32 -4.65 22.56
N TYR A 97 -3.24 -3.32 22.63
CA TYR A 97 -2.27 -2.57 23.43
C TYR A 97 -2.96 -1.49 24.29
N PRO A 98 -3.82 -1.87 25.25
CA PRO A 98 -4.70 -0.94 25.96
C PRO A 98 -4.00 0.08 26.85
N ASP A 99 -2.70 -0.07 27.14
CA ASP A 99 -1.87 0.82 27.96
C ASP A 99 -1.01 1.80 27.13
N MET A 100 -1.28 1.90 25.83
CA MET A 100 -0.46 2.65 24.86
C MET A 100 -1.10 3.95 24.36
N GLU A 101 -2.06 4.53 25.10
CA GLU A 101 -2.78 5.75 24.67
C GLU A 101 -1.81 6.91 24.39
N ARG A 102 -0.81 7.12 25.25
CA ARG A 102 0.15 8.22 25.09
C ARG A 102 0.97 8.07 23.80
N GLN A 103 1.38 6.84 23.49
CA GLN A 103 2.19 6.49 22.33
C GLN A 103 1.38 6.62 21.04
N ILE A 104 0.11 6.22 21.08
CA ILE A 104 -0.82 6.43 19.97
C ILE A 104 -1.06 7.92 19.73
N GLU A 105 -1.25 8.72 20.78
CA GLU A 105 -1.37 10.17 20.65
C GLU A 105 -0.10 10.82 20.08
N ASN A 106 1.09 10.33 20.44
CA ASN A 106 2.35 10.78 19.81
C ASN A 106 2.36 10.48 18.31
N LEU A 107 1.98 9.26 17.91
CA LEU A 107 1.92 8.85 16.51
C LEU A 107 0.94 9.71 15.72
N LYS A 108 -0.26 9.99 16.26
CA LYS A 108 -1.26 10.87 15.62
C LYS A 108 -0.71 12.28 15.40
N LYS A 109 -0.08 12.88 16.42
CA LYS A 109 0.52 14.22 16.32
C LYS A 109 1.58 14.29 15.24
N VAL A 110 2.35 13.22 15.03
CA VAL A 110 3.31 13.14 13.92
C VAL A 110 2.62 13.22 12.57
N VAL A 111 1.51 12.50 12.37
CA VAL A 111 0.73 12.55 11.11
C VAL A 111 0.14 13.93 10.88
N GLU A 112 -0.45 14.51 11.92
CA GLU A 112 -1.06 15.83 11.87
C GLU A 112 -0.04 16.91 11.50
N ILE A 113 1.05 17.01 12.27
CA ILE A 113 2.02 18.11 12.17
C ILE A 113 2.92 17.97 10.94
N LYS A 114 3.38 16.75 10.63
CA LYS A 114 4.41 16.56 9.58
C LYS A 114 3.85 16.20 8.21
N TYR A 115 2.63 15.66 8.18
CA TYR A 115 2.05 15.08 6.97
C TYR A 115 0.66 15.65 6.67
N SER A 116 0.26 16.73 7.34
CA SER A 116 -1.01 17.42 7.12
C SER A 116 -2.22 16.47 7.17
N ASN A 117 -2.21 15.55 8.15
CA ASN A 117 -3.23 14.51 8.31
C ASN A 117 -3.35 13.52 7.13
N ASN A 118 -2.31 13.37 6.30
CA ASN A 118 -2.29 12.40 5.21
C ASN A 118 -1.39 11.19 5.54
N PRO A 119 -1.99 10.02 5.87
CA PRO A 119 -1.23 8.80 6.19
C PRO A 119 -0.39 8.24 5.04
N GLU A 120 -0.82 8.42 3.78
CA GLU A 120 -0.05 7.96 2.61
C GLU A 120 1.25 8.73 2.45
N LEU A 121 1.31 9.95 2.97
CA LEU A 121 2.52 10.78 2.94
C LEU A 121 3.49 10.46 4.06
N ILE A 122 3.20 9.50 4.95
CA ILE A 122 4.12 9.04 5.99
C ILE A 122 5.29 8.32 5.32
N ASN A 123 6.13 9.16 4.74
CA ASN A 123 7.39 8.83 4.13
C ASN A 123 8.34 8.47 5.24
N THR A 124 9.41 7.76 4.88
CA THR A 124 10.76 8.25 5.11
C THR A 124 11.79 7.13 4.90
N SER A 125 13.05 7.55 4.86
CA SER A 125 14.23 6.73 5.11
C SER A 125 14.01 5.55 6.09
N PRO A 126 14.86 4.51 6.02
CA PRO A 126 14.71 3.28 6.81
C PRO A 126 14.46 3.46 8.32
N GLU A 127 14.87 4.58 8.89
CA GLU A 127 14.71 4.95 10.30
C GLU A 127 13.30 5.41 10.70
N THR A 128 12.48 5.82 9.74
CA THR A 128 11.23 6.55 10.03
C THR A 128 10.04 6.02 9.24
N ALA A 129 10.22 4.89 8.53
CA ALA A 129 9.15 4.17 7.83
C ALA A 129 7.95 3.93 8.76
N PRO A 130 6.71 3.84 8.23
CA PRO A 130 5.49 3.72 9.03
C PRO A 130 5.60 2.65 10.12
N SER A 131 6.06 1.46 9.74
CA SER A 131 6.19 0.33 10.65
C SER A 131 7.25 0.56 11.74
N ARG A 132 8.34 1.28 11.42
CA ARG A 132 9.41 1.62 12.36
C ARG A 132 8.99 2.67 13.37
N ARG A 133 8.12 3.61 12.99
CA ARG A 133 7.56 4.61 13.93
C ARG A 133 6.75 3.94 15.02
N ILE A 134 5.88 3.01 14.64
CA ILE A 134 5.06 2.28 15.61
C ILE A 134 5.96 1.45 16.53
N ILE A 135 6.92 0.72 15.97
CA ILE A 135 7.89 -0.05 16.77
C ILE A 135 8.63 0.84 17.77
N LYS A 136 9.17 2.00 17.35
CA LYS A 136 9.92 2.89 18.25
C LYS A 136 9.10 3.41 19.43
N GLU A 137 7.82 3.73 19.20
CA GLU A 137 6.93 4.14 20.30
C GLU A 137 6.56 2.96 21.21
N PHE A 138 6.51 1.73 20.67
CA PHE A 138 5.98 0.56 21.36
C PHE A 138 7.05 -0.30 22.05
N GLU A 139 8.27 -0.35 21.51
CA GLU A 139 9.30 -1.36 21.84
C GLU A 139 9.75 -1.39 23.30
N LYS A 140 9.54 -0.29 24.03
CA LYS A 140 9.81 -0.24 25.48
C LYS A 140 8.79 -1.03 26.30
N TYR A 141 7.57 -1.22 25.80
CA TYR A 141 6.43 -1.77 26.52
C TYR A 141 5.94 -3.07 25.91
N HIS A 142 5.91 -3.15 24.57
CA HIS A 142 5.33 -4.25 23.82
C HIS A 142 6.16 -4.63 22.61
N HIS A 143 6.09 -5.90 22.23
CA HIS A 143 6.55 -6.34 20.91
C HIS A 143 5.45 -6.10 19.88
N TYR A 144 5.63 -5.10 19.01
CA TYR A 144 4.66 -4.78 17.97
C TYR A 144 4.59 -5.89 16.90
N ASN A 145 3.45 -6.57 16.81
CA ASN A 145 3.21 -7.60 15.80
C ASN A 145 2.61 -6.95 14.55
N LYS A 146 3.48 -6.65 13.58
CA LYS A 146 3.13 -5.95 12.33
C LYS A 146 1.96 -6.61 11.57
N PRO A 147 2.01 -7.91 11.17
CA PRO A 147 0.90 -8.52 10.44
C PRO A 147 -0.42 -8.50 11.22
N LYS A 148 -0.40 -8.92 12.49
CA LYS A 148 -1.61 -9.01 13.32
C LYS A 148 -2.25 -7.64 13.53
N SER A 149 -1.44 -6.63 13.84
CA SER A 149 -1.93 -5.27 14.08
C SER A 149 -2.43 -4.63 12.78
N GLY A 150 -1.76 -4.87 11.66
CA GLY A 150 -2.19 -4.44 10.34
C GLY A 150 -3.58 -4.98 9.98
N GLU A 151 -3.78 -6.28 10.12
CA GLU A 151 -5.07 -6.93 9.90
C GLU A 151 -6.15 -6.39 10.83
N LEU A 152 -5.88 -6.33 12.14
CA LEU A 152 -6.83 -5.86 13.14
C LEU A 152 -7.31 -4.43 12.83
N VAL A 153 -6.37 -3.50 12.62
CA VAL A 153 -6.71 -2.10 12.40
C VAL A 153 -7.47 -1.91 11.10
N THR A 154 -7.00 -2.50 10.00
CA THR A 154 -7.66 -2.35 8.69
C THR A 154 -9.04 -3.03 8.66
N SER A 155 -9.21 -4.18 9.32
CA SER A 155 -10.50 -4.85 9.48
C SER A 155 -11.50 -4.02 10.30
N LYS A 156 -11.07 -3.43 11.41
CA LYS A 156 -11.93 -2.59 12.26
C LYS A 156 -12.27 -1.24 11.62
N LEU A 157 -11.33 -0.67 10.89
CA LEU A 157 -11.51 0.62 10.24
C LEU A 157 -12.44 0.51 9.01
N GLY A 158 -12.29 -0.56 8.23
CA GLY A 158 -13.07 -0.80 7.02
C GLY A 158 -12.59 0.00 5.80
N ILE A 159 -12.98 -0.48 4.61
CA ILE A 159 -12.49 0.05 3.33
C ILE A 159 -12.91 1.50 3.07
N ASP A 160 -14.12 1.89 3.47
CA ASP A 160 -14.63 3.26 3.25
C ASP A 160 -13.79 4.31 3.98
N LYS A 161 -13.40 4.02 5.22
CA LYS A 161 -12.54 4.91 6.01
C LYS A 161 -11.10 4.95 5.51
N LEU A 162 -10.61 3.84 4.93
CA LEU A 162 -9.33 3.85 4.22
C LEU A 162 -9.41 4.76 2.98
N LYS A 163 -10.47 4.65 2.17
CA LYS A 163 -10.71 5.52 0.99
C LYS A 163 -10.82 7.00 1.36
N GLU A 164 -11.44 7.34 2.50
CA GLU A 164 -11.53 8.73 2.98
C GLU A 164 -10.16 9.35 3.29
N LYS A 165 -9.21 8.56 3.81
CA LYS A 165 -7.92 9.04 4.31
C LYS A 165 -6.75 8.87 3.34
N CYS A 166 -6.87 7.92 2.42
CA CYS A 166 -5.80 7.51 1.51
C CYS A 166 -6.24 7.73 0.07
N LYS A 167 -5.75 8.81 -0.56
CA LYS A 167 -6.13 9.22 -1.91
C LYS A 167 -5.75 8.17 -2.95
N HIS A 168 -4.51 7.71 -2.93
CA HIS A 168 -4.02 6.76 -3.93
C HIS A 168 -4.66 5.37 -3.75
N PHE A 169 -4.82 4.90 -2.51
CA PHE A 169 -5.59 3.70 -2.21
C PHE A 169 -7.05 3.82 -2.70
N LYS A 170 -7.70 4.97 -2.47
CA LYS A 170 -9.04 5.26 -2.98
C LYS A 170 -9.11 5.15 -4.49
N GLU A 171 -8.20 5.81 -5.20
CA GLU A 171 -8.16 5.78 -6.67
C GLU A 171 -8.02 4.36 -7.21
N TRP A 172 -7.25 3.50 -6.54
CA TRP A 172 -7.13 2.10 -6.90
C TRP A 172 -8.42 1.31 -6.66
N VAL A 173 -8.99 1.39 -5.45
CA VAL A 173 -10.23 0.69 -5.10
C VAL A 173 -11.37 1.13 -6.02
N GLU A 174 -11.52 2.42 -6.29
CA GLU A 174 -12.56 2.93 -7.19
C GLU A 174 -12.37 2.42 -8.63
N LYS A 175 -11.13 2.27 -9.13
CA LYS A 175 -10.91 1.60 -10.43
C LYS A 175 -11.43 0.17 -10.40
N LEU A 176 -11.17 -0.58 -9.33
CA LEU A 176 -11.63 -1.96 -9.18
C LEU A 176 -13.16 -2.08 -9.07
N GLU A 177 -13.80 -1.21 -8.28
CA GLU A 177 -15.26 -1.17 -8.15
C GLU A 177 -15.96 -0.86 -9.49
N ASN A 178 -15.36 0.01 -10.31
CA ASN A 178 -15.89 0.39 -11.61
C ASN A 178 -15.67 -0.67 -12.72
N ILE A 179 -14.81 -1.66 -12.51
CA ILE A 179 -14.71 -2.82 -13.41
C ILE A 179 -15.95 -3.69 -13.34
N VAL A 180 -16.46 -3.87 -12.13
CA VAL A 180 -17.52 -4.83 -11.80
C VAL A 180 -18.90 -4.22 -12.04
N SER A 181 -19.00 -2.90 -12.07
CA SER A 181 -20.25 -2.21 -12.36
C SER A 181 -20.59 -2.39 -13.84
N PRO A 182 -21.66 -3.11 -14.21
CA PRO A 182 -22.27 -2.86 -15.51
C PRO A 182 -22.65 -1.39 -15.49
N LEU A 183 -22.30 -0.63 -16.52
CA LEU A 183 -23.02 0.60 -16.80
C LEU A 183 -24.49 0.21 -16.93
N CYS A 184 -25.27 0.42 -15.86
CA CYS A 184 -26.73 0.40 -15.91
C CYS A 184 -27.22 1.54 -16.80
#